data_AF-A0A357EXX7-F1
#
_entry.id   AF-A0A357EXX7-F1
#
_cell.length_a   1.000
_cell.length_b   1.000
_cell.length_c   1.000
_cell.angle_alpha   90.00
_cell.angle_beta   90.00
_cell.angle_gamma   90.00
#
_symmetry.space_group_name_H-M   'P 1'
#
loop_
_entity.id
_entity.type
_entity.pdbx_description
1 polymer ?
#
loop_
_entity_poly.entity_id
_entity_poly.type
_entity_poly.pdbx_seq_one_letter_code
_entity_poly.pdbx_strand_id
1 'polypeptide(L)'
;VKPGNLICAIGPAAGGENYEVGQDVIEAFASGFADSERYFSPTRPGHALVDLKRANLDQLAACGVAAENIFTAPFCTMARNDLFFSYRVEKRRHGRVGRLLSVIGLI
;
A
#
# COMPACT_ATOMS: atom_id res chain seq x y z
N VAL A 1 -1.33 6.92 -24.04
CA VAL A 1 0.04 6.36 -23.86
C VAL A 1 -0.09 4.84 -23.78
N LYS A 2 0.81 4.06 -24.40
CA LYS A 2 0.77 2.59 -24.27
C LYS A 2 1.17 2.22 -22.83
N PRO A 3 0.45 1.32 -22.13
CA PRO A 3 0.79 0.96 -20.74
C PRO A 3 2.24 0.53 -20.54
N GLY A 4 2.81 -0.25 -21.48
CA GLY A 4 4.22 -0.68 -21.42
C GLY A 4 5.25 0.46 -21.49
N ASN A 5 4.86 1.67 -21.89
CA ASN A 5 5.73 2.85 -21.90
C ASN A 5 5.60 3.70 -20.63
N LEU A 6 4.72 3.32 -19.69
CA LEU A 6 4.58 4.01 -18.42
C LEU A 6 5.69 3.59 -17.47
N ILE A 7 6.20 4.55 -16.71
CA ILE A 7 7.05 4.34 -15.54
C ILE A 7 6.21 4.65 -14.32
N CYS A 8 6.16 3.73 -13.37
CA CYS A 8 5.34 3.84 -12.17
C CYS A 8 6.21 3.72 -10.92
N ALA A 9 5.92 4.55 -9.92
CA ALA A 9 6.57 4.50 -8.61
C ALA A 9 5.53 4.37 -7.50
N ILE A 10 5.63 3.30 -6.70
CA ILE A 10 4.86 3.10 -5.47
C ILE A 10 5.70 3.63 -4.30
N GLY A 11 5.27 4.74 -3.71
CA GLY A 11 5.99 5.43 -2.64
C GLY A 11 5.96 4.71 -1.28
N PRO A 12 6.57 5.33 -0.24
CA PRO A 12 6.42 4.87 1.14
C PRO A 12 4.94 4.81 1.55
N ALA A 13 4.51 3.67 2.09
CA ALA A 13 3.12 3.42 2.48
C ALA A 13 3.08 2.52 3.73
N ALA A 14 1.89 2.30 4.30
CA ALA A 14 1.72 1.31 5.36
C ALA A 14 2.05 -0.08 4.78
N GLY A 15 3.04 -0.77 5.36
CA GLY A 15 3.54 -2.05 4.86
C GLY A 15 2.73 -3.25 5.35
N GLY A 16 2.74 -4.33 4.57
CA GLY A 16 2.01 -5.57 4.86
C GLY A 16 2.29 -6.14 6.24
N GLU A 17 3.52 -6.05 6.74
CA GLU A 17 3.89 -6.57 8.06
C GLU A 17 3.29 -5.81 9.25
N ASN A 18 2.70 -4.63 9.02
CA ASN A 18 2.26 -3.72 10.10
C ASN A 18 0.78 -3.30 9.97
N TYR A 19 0.22 -3.35 8.76
CA TYR A 19 -1.07 -2.73 8.47
C TYR A 19 -2.22 -3.71 8.66
N GLU A 20 -2.69 -3.83 9.90
CA GLU A 20 -3.84 -4.65 10.23
C GLU A 20 -5.17 -3.95 9.91
N VAL A 21 -6.08 -4.67 9.28
CA VAL A 21 -7.42 -4.23 8.92
C VAL A 21 -8.47 -5.20 9.43
N GLY A 22 -9.73 -4.73 9.48
CA GLY A 22 -10.87 -5.53 9.89
C GLY A 22 -11.54 -6.23 8.71
N GLN A 23 -12.60 -6.97 9.05
CA GLN A 23 -13.43 -7.75 8.15
C GLN A 23 -14.02 -6.92 7.00
N ASP A 24 -14.36 -5.66 7.26
CA ASP A 24 -14.89 -4.72 6.27
C ASP A 24 -13.94 -4.54 5.06
N VAL A 25 -12.64 -4.42 5.33
CA VAL A 25 -11.64 -4.29 4.26
C VAL A 25 -11.42 -5.62 3.55
N ILE A 26 -11.42 -6.73 4.29
CA ILE A 26 -11.25 -8.08 3.71
C ILE A 26 -12.38 -8.36 2.71
N GLU A 27 -13.63 -8.08 3.09
CA GLU A 27 -14.81 -8.27 2.24
C GLU A 27 -14.79 -7.33 1.03
N ALA A 28 -14.37 -6.07 1.21
CA ALA A 28 -14.23 -5.14 0.10
C ALA A 28 -13.21 -5.65 -0.93
N PHE A 29 -12.09 -6.22 -0.49
CA PHE A 29 -11.11 -6.85 -1.38
C PHE A 29 -11.68 -8.08 -2.10
N ALA A 30 -12.35 -8.98 -1.37
CA ALA A 30 -12.98 -10.17 -1.97
C ALA A 30 -14.02 -9.81 -3.05
N SER A 31 -14.73 -8.69 -2.88
CA SER A 31 -15.70 -8.20 -3.87
C SER A 31 -15.05 -7.59 -5.13
N GLY A 32 -13.82 -7.08 -5.02
CA GLY A 32 -13.17 -6.32 -6.07
C GLY A 32 -12.02 -7.04 -6.79
N PHE A 33 -11.47 -8.11 -6.20
CA PHE A 33 -10.30 -8.81 -6.73
C PHE A 33 -10.52 -10.32 -6.73
N ALA A 34 -10.27 -10.96 -7.87
CA ALA A 34 -10.06 -12.41 -7.90
C ALA A 34 -8.78 -12.76 -7.11
N ASP A 35 -8.83 -13.87 -6.36
CA ASP A 35 -7.74 -14.37 -5.51
C ASP A 35 -7.23 -13.33 -4.48
N SER A 36 -8.16 -12.55 -3.91
CA SER A 36 -7.84 -11.47 -2.98
C SER A 36 -7.10 -11.92 -1.73
N GLU A 37 -7.24 -13.19 -1.34
CA GLU A 37 -6.65 -13.81 -0.15
C GLU A 37 -5.12 -13.66 -0.13
N ARG A 38 -4.49 -13.61 -1.31
CA ARG A 38 -3.02 -13.48 -1.45
C ARG A 38 -2.47 -12.16 -0.92
N TYR A 39 -3.31 -11.14 -0.74
CA TYR A 39 -2.91 -9.84 -0.19
C TYR A 39 -3.02 -9.78 1.33
N PHE A 40 -3.50 -10.84 1.98
CA PHE A 40 -3.77 -10.85 3.41
C PHE A 40 -2.94 -11.90 4.14
N SER A 41 -2.53 -11.55 5.37
CA SER A 41 -1.98 -12.50 6.34
C SER A 41 -2.86 -12.47 7.60
N PRO A 42 -3.60 -13.56 7.91
CA PRO A 42 -4.52 -13.59 9.05
C PRO A 42 -3.80 -13.29 10.38
N THR A 43 -4.45 -12.54 11.27
CA THR A 43 -3.89 -12.23 12.61
C THR A 43 -4.76 -12.74 13.74
N ARG A 44 -6.03 -12.32 13.78
CA ARG A 44 -7.03 -12.75 14.77
C ARG A 44 -8.41 -12.85 14.09
N PRO A 45 -9.43 -13.45 14.72
CA PRO A 45 -10.76 -13.56 14.12
C PRO A 45 -11.26 -12.21 13.56
N GLY A 46 -11.67 -12.22 12.30
CA GLY A 46 -12.15 -11.03 11.57
C GLY A 46 -11.10 -9.96 11.26
N HIS A 47 -9.80 -10.27 11.34
CA HIS A 47 -8.71 -9.33 11.08
C HIS A 47 -7.55 -9.98 10.33
N ALA A 48 -6.87 -9.17 9.53
CA ALA A 48 -5.68 -9.57 8.81
C ALA A 48 -4.75 -8.38 8.56
N LEU A 49 -3.46 -8.67 8.41
CA LEU A 49 -2.49 -7.77 7.82
C LEU A 49 -2.72 -7.69 6.31
N VAL A 50 -2.73 -6.48 5.73
CA VAL A 50 -2.94 -6.27 4.28
C VAL A 50 -1.71 -5.67 3.60
N ASP A 51 -1.29 -6.29 2.48
CA ASP A 51 -0.23 -5.76 1.63
C ASP A 51 -0.79 -4.91 0.48
N LEU A 52 -0.98 -3.62 0.76
CA LEU A 52 -1.42 -2.65 -0.23
C LEU A 52 -0.40 -2.41 -1.35
N LYS A 53 0.91 -2.57 -1.07
CA LYS A 53 1.93 -2.35 -2.10
C LYS A 53 1.88 -3.46 -3.13
N ARG A 54 1.73 -4.72 -2.67
CA ARG A 54 1.53 -5.87 -3.55
C ARG A 54 0.24 -5.73 -4.37
N ALA A 55 -0.87 -5.35 -3.74
CA ALA A 55 -2.14 -5.14 -4.45
C ALA A 55 -2.00 -4.11 -5.58
N ASN A 56 -1.38 -2.95 -5.31
CA ASN A 56 -1.16 -1.92 -6.34
C ASN A 56 -0.17 -2.37 -7.43
N LEU A 57 0.90 -3.09 -7.06
CA LEU A 57 1.84 -3.65 -8.03
C LEU A 57 1.14 -4.60 -9.00
N ASP A 58 0.34 -5.52 -8.48
CA ASP A 58 -0.40 -6.49 -9.28
C ASP A 58 -1.47 -5.80 -10.16
N GLN A 59 -2.12 -4.74 -9.67
CA GLN A 59 -3.03 -3.92 -10.48
C GLN A 59 -2.31 -3.22 -11.64
N LEU A 60 -1.14 -2.59 -11.39
CA LEU A 60 -0.35 -1.93 -12.43
C LEU A 60 0.10 -2.93 -13.51
N ALA A 61 0.58 -4.11 -13.08
CA ALA A 61 0.96 -5.19 -14.00
C ALA A 61 -0.25 -5.69 -14.81
N ALA A 62 -1.42 -5.88 -14.18
CA ALA A 62 -2.65 -6.27 -14.86
C ALA A 62 -3.12 -5.22 -15.89
N CYS A 63 -2.82 -3.94 -15.68
CA CYS A 63 -3.06 -2.87 -16.66
C CYS A 63 -2.04 -2.85 -17.83
N GLY A 64 -1.04 -3.72 -17.83
CA GLY A 64 -0.04 -3.85 -18.89
C GLY A 64 1.18 -2.95 -18.73
N VAL A 65 1.43 -2.40 -17.54
CA VAL A 65 2.71 -1.74 -17.23
C VAL A 65 3.80 -2.82 -17.15
N ALA A 66 4.92 -2.61 -17.83
CA ALA A 66 6.04 -3.55 -17.82
C ALA A 66 6.63 -3.66 -16.40
N ALA A 67 6.95 -4.88 -15.95
CA ALA A 67 7.37 -5.12 -14.57
C ALA A 67 8.66 -4.36 -14.23
N GLU A 68 9.59 -4.26 -15.20
CA GLU A 68 10.83 -3.48 -15.11
C GLU A 68 10.60 -1.98 -14.95
N ASN A 69 9.40 -1.47 -15.24
CA ASN A 69 9.02 -0.07 -15.11
C ASN A 69 8.24 0.24 -13.82
N ILE A 70 8.03 -0.74 -12.95
CA ILE A 70 7.33 -0.56 -11.66
C ILE A 70 8.36 -0.56 -10.52
N PHE A 71 8.56 0.59 -9.93
CA PHE A 71 9.49 0.77 -8.81
C PHE A 71 8.71 0.89 -7.50
N THR A 72 9.06 0.08 -6.50
CA THR A 72 8.41 0.12 -5.18
C THR A 72 9.41 0.54 -4.12
N ALA A 73 9.12 1.63 -3.40
CA ALA A 73 9.94 2.08 -2.29
C ALA A 73 9.90 1.05 -1.15
N PRO A 74 11.05 0.65 -0.57
CA PRO A 74 11.12 -0.42 0.44
C PRO A 74 10.67 0.02 1.84
N PHE A 75 10.01 1.18 1.98
CA PHE A 75 9.74 1.80 3.28
C PHE A 75 8.30 1.62 3.76
N CYS A 76 8.13 1.17 5.00
CA CYS A 76 6.86 1.18 5.71
C CYS A 76 6.74 2.46 6.55
N THR A 77 5.70 3.26 6.33
CA THR A 77 5.49 4.52 7.09
C THR A 77 5.20 4.27 8.58
N MET A 78 4.61 3.12 8.93
CA MET A 78 4.37 2.73 10.32
C MET A 78 5.64 2.30 11.04
N ALA A 79 6.55 1.60 10.35
CA ALA A 79 7.80 1.11 10.92
C ALA A 79 8.88 2.19 10.98
N ARG A 80 8.95 3.05 9.95
CA ARG A 80 9.91 4.15 9.84
C ARG A 80 9.28 5.49 10.23
N ASN A 81 8.69 5.52 11.43
CA ASN A 81 8.10 6.75 11.97
C ASN A 81 9.16 7.81 12.35
N ASP A 82 10.45 7.46 12.26
CA ASP A 82 11.60 8.36 12.27
C ASP A 82 11.79 9.14 10.96
N LEU A 83 11.27 8.62 9.83
CA LEU A 83 11.35 9.26 8.51
C LEU A 83 10.00 9.78 8.01
N PHE A 84 8.90 9.15 8.43
CA PHE A 84 7.58 9.36 7.84
C PHE A 84 6.52 9.63 8.90
N PHE A 85 5.62 10.56 8.60
CA PHE A 85 4.37 10.65 9.33
C PHE A 85 3.52 9.40 9.11
N SER A 86 2.90 8.90 10.16
CA SER A 86 2.03 7.72 10.12
C SER A 86 0.76 7.95 10.92
N TYR A 87 -0.36 8.11 10.20
CA TYR A 87 -1.67 8.29 10.83
C TYR A 87 -1.99 7.16 11.82
N ARG A 88 -1.68 5.90 11.46
CA ARG A 88 -2.00 4.73 12.29
C ARG A 88 -1.18 4.69 13.59
N VAL A 89 0.01 5.29 13.61
CA VAL A 89 0.88 5.31 14.80
C VAL A 89 0.67 6.59 15.58
N GLU A 90 0.87 7.75 14.95
CA GLU A 90 0.93 9.05 15.62
C GLU A 90 -0.43 9.55 16.06
N LYS A 91 -1.52 9.30 15.34
CA LYS A 91 -2.85 9.72 15.82
C LYS A 91 -3.19 9.08 17.17
N ARG A 92 -2.81 7.81 17.37
CA ARG A 92 -3.00 7.11 18.65
C ARG A 92 -2.11 7.67 19.76
N ARG A 93 -0.88 8.08 19.43
CA ARG A 93 0.11 8.56 20.41
C ARG A 93 -0.05 10.03 20.79
N HIS A 94 -0.40 10.88 19.82
CA HIS A 94 -0.30 12.33 19.93
C HIS A 94 -1.62 13.06 19.62
N GLY A 95 -2.67 12.35 19.21
CA GLY A 95 -3.96 12.92 18.82
C GLY A 95 -3.95 13.69 17.49
N ARG A 96 -2.78 13.96 16.91
CA ARG A 96 -2.58 14.67 15.65
C ARG A 96 -1.46 14.02 14.83
N VAL A 97 -1.44 14.28 13.52
CA VAL A 97 -0.44 13.73 12.60
C VAL A 97 -0.27 14.64 11.38
N GLY A 98 0.97 14.79 10.91
CA GLY A 98 1.30 15.50 9.67
C GLY A 98 0.88 14.74 8.42
N ARG A 99 1.21 15.27 7.24
CA ARG A 99 1.02 14.61 5.95
C ARG A 99 2.29 14.74 5.13
N LEU A 100 2.58 13.69 4.37
CA LEU A 100 3.63 13.69 3.36
C LEU A 100 3.04 14.13 2.02
N LEU A 101 3.91 14.59 1.13
CA LEU A 101 3.55 14.97 -0.23
C LEU A 101 4.40 14.15 -1.21
N SER A 102 3.73 13.50 -2.17
CA SER A 102 4.37 12.89 -3.34
C SER A 102 4.20 13.84 -4.51
N VAL A 103 5.30 14.20 -5.17
CA VAL A 103 5.30 15.14 -6.31
C VAL A 103 6.01 14.54 -7.51
N ILE A 104 5.49 14.85 -8.70
CA ILE A 104 6.14 14.61 -9.99
C ILE A 104 5.89 15.83 -10.87
N GLY A 105 6.92 16.26 -11.61
CA GLY A 105 6.86 17.43 -12.47
C GLY A 105 7.69 17.23 -13.72
N LEU A 106 7.35 17.96 -14.77
CA LEU A 106 8.19 18.13 -15.94
C LEU A 106 9.03 19.39 -15.72
N ILE A 107 10.31 19.31 -16.07
CA ILE A 107 11.24 20.44 -16.00
C ILE A 107 11.37 21.04 -17.39
#